data_AF-A0A3B8TS25-F1
#
_entry.id   AF-A0A3B8TS25-F1
#
_cell.length_a   1.000
_cell.length_b   1.000
_cell.length_c   1.000
_cell.angle_alpha   90.00
_cell.angle_beta   90.00
_cell.angle_gamma   90.00
#
_symmetry.space_group_name_H-M   'P 1'
#
loop_
_entity.id
_entity.type
_entity.pdbx_description
1 polymer ?
#
loop_
_entity_poly.entity_id
_entity_poly.type
_entity_poly.pdbx_seq_one_letter_code
_entity_poly.pdbx_strand_id
1 'polypeptide(L)'
;MNLRPLTKDYQTVLVLSAGLIAIGWYFMLPALSFAGLVFMVLSASSSRFTALLAKAWMGIGHAVGAIQSRILLSVIYLFMLTPIALLRKAITSPAKKPTWVDVRHEAVNFEQPW
;
A
#
# COMPACT_ATOMS: atom_id res chain seq x y z
N MET A 1 30.00 -10.28 -19.97
CA MET A 1 29.67 -10.65 -18.58
C MET A 1 28.86 -9.49 -17.98
N ASN A 2 27.55 -9.66 -17.76
CA ASN A 2 26.67 -8.56 -17.35
C ASN A 2 26.74 -8.39 -15.83
N LEU A 3 27.52 -7.42 -15.35
CA LEU A 3 27.87 -7.26 -13.92
C LEU A 3 26.85 -6.42 -13.12
N ARG A 4 25.82 -5.88 -13.78
CA ARG A 4 24.80 -5.00 -13.17
C ARG A 4 23.86 -5.66 -12.14
N PRO A 5 23.45 -6.94 -12.25
CA PRO A 5 22.54 -7.52 -11.23
C PRO A 5 23.28 -7.78 -9.92
N LEU A 6 24.55 -8.16 -9.98
CA LEU A 6 25.38 -8.45 -8.81
C LEU A 6 25.43 -7.27 -7.84
N THR A 7 25.65 -6.05 -8.34
CA THR A 7 25.78 -4.86 -7.49
C THR A 7 24.49 -4.50 -6.75
N LYS A 8 23.31 -4.70 -7.38
CA LYS A 8 22.01 -4.49 -6.73
C LYS A 8 21.74 -5.52 -5.65
N ASP A 9 22.05 -6.80 -5.91
CA ASP A 9 21.84 -7.89 -4.95
C ASP A 9 22.72 -7.71 -3.70
N TYR A 10 23.99 -7.30 -3.88
CA TYR A 10 24.88 -6.97 -2.77
C TYR A 10 24.35 -5.79 -1.93
N GLN A 11 23.84 -4.74 -2.57
CA GLN A 11 23.30 -3.58 -1.85
C GLN A 11 22.08 -3.97 -1.01
N THR A 12 21.17 -4.80 -1.52
CA THR A 12 20.00 -5.27 -0.75
C THR A 12 20.42 -6.06 0.48
N VAL A 13 21.38 -6.99 0.34
CA VAL A 13 21.81 -7.80 1.48
C VAL A 13 22.64 -7.00 2.49
N LEU A 14 23.38 -5.99 2.03
CA LEU A 14 24.08 -5.07 2.92
C LEU A 14 23.08 -4.24 3.75
N VAL A 15 22.02 -3.72 3.12
CA VAL A 15 20.96 -2.98 3.82
C VAL A 15 20.21 -3.89 4.80
N LEU A 16 19.92 -5.14 4.41
CA LEU A 16 19.31 -6.14 5.29
C LEU A 16 20.17 -6.44 6.52
N SER A 17 21.46 -6.67 6.31
CA SER A 17 22.41 -6.99 7.37
C SER A 17 22.61 -5.79 8.30
N ALA A 18 22.76 -4.58 7.74
CA ALA A 18 22.86 -3.35 8.50
C ALA A 18 21.58 -3.06 9.30
N GLY A 19 20.41 -3.31 8.72
CA GLY A 19 19.12 -3.20 9.41
C GLY A 19 19.01 -4.17 10.58
N LEU A 20 19.42 -5.43 10.41
CA LEU A 20 19.44 -6.43 11.49
C LEU A 20 20.36 -6.00 12.65
N ILE A 21 21.55 -5.48 12.34
CA ILE A 21 22.50 -4.99 13.33
C ILE A 21 21.92 -3.76 14.08
N ALA A 22 21.32 -2.82 13.35
CA ALA A 22 20.70 -1.64 13.94
C ALA A 22 19.54 -2.01 14.88
N ILE A 23 18.69 -2.95 14.49
CA ILE A 23 17.60 -3.48 15.32
C ILE A 23 18.16 -4.21 16.54
N GLY A 24 19.18 -5.06 16.36
CA GLY A 24 19.85 -5.77 17.45
C GLY A 24 20.46 -4.83 18.49
N TRP A 25 21.01 -3.70 18.03
CA TRP A 25 21.53 -2.67 18.92
C TRP A 25 20.41 -1.93 19.66
N TYR A 26 19.32 -1.58 18.98
CA TYR A 26 18.17 -0.90 19.58
C TYR A 26 17.48 -1.73 20.67
N PHE A 27 17.35 -3.04 20.48
CA PHE A 27 16.72 -3.96 21.45
C PHE A 27 17.70 -4.56 22.47
N MET A 28 18.99 -4.19 22.45
CA MET A 28 20.05 -4.74 23.31
C MET A 28 20.10 -6.28 23.32
N LEU A 29 19.83 -6.93 22.19
CA LEU A 29 19.85 -8.39 22.04
C LEU A 29 21.16 -8.83 21.36
N PRO A 30 22.21 -9.21 22.12
CA PRO A 30 23.53 -9.50 21.56
C PRO A 30 23.51 -10.68 20.57
N ALA A 31 22.60 -11.64 20.77
CA ALA A 31 22.42 -12.77 19.85
C ALA A 31 21.99 -12.32 18.44
N LEU A 32 21.14 -11.28 18.35
CA LEU A 32 20.63 -10.79 17.07
C LEU A 32 21.69 -9.99 16.31
N SER A 33 22.49 -9.20 17.04
CA SER A 33 23.64 -8.47 16.47
C SER A 33 24.72 -9.43 15.94
N PHE A 34 24.99 -10.52 16.66
CA PHE A 34 25.91 -11.55 16.20
C PHE A 34 25.39 -12.27 14.94
N ALA A 35 24.10 -12.61 14.91
CA ALA A 35 23.46 -13.17 13.72
C ALA A 35 23.60 -12.22 12.51
N GLY A 36 23.39 -10.91 12.70
CA GLY A 36 23.58 -9.90 11.64
C GLY A 36 25.00 -9.84 11.11
N LEU A 37 26.01 -9.92 11.99
CA LEU A 37 27.42 -9.98 11.59
C LEU A 37 27.76 -11.26 10.82
N VAL A 38 27.29 -12.42 11.29
CA VAL A 38 27.47 -13.70 10.59
C VAL A 38 26.83 -13.65 9.21
N PHE A 39 25.60 -13.11 9.11
CA PHE A 39 24.92 -12.91 7.82
C PHE A 39 25.70 -12.00 6.88
N MET A 40 26.26 -10.90 7.39
CA MET A 40 27.07 -9.98 6.61
C MET A 40 28.30 -10.69 6.02
N VAL A 41 29.04 -11.44 6.85
CA VAL A 41 30.22 -12.21 6.42
C VAL A 41 29.84 -13.32 5.43
N LEU A 42 28.77 -14.05 5.69
CA LEU A 42 28.27 -15.10 4.77
C LEU A 42 27.86 -14.53 3.42
N SER A 43 27.20 -13.37 3.41
CA SER A 43 26.78 -12.70 2.17
C SER A 43 27.95 -12.19 1.35
N ALA A 44 29.02 -11.74 2.01
CA ALA A 44 30.25 -11.32 1.34
C ALA A 44 30.98 -12.52 0.72
N SER A 45 30.92 -13.70 1.35
CA SER A 45 31.60 -14.90 0.89
C SER A 45 30.88 -15.62 -0.26
N SER A 46 29.54 -15.60 -0.31
CA SER A 46 28.78 -16.33 -1.33
C SER A 46 27.74 -15.49 -2.07
N SER A 47 28.04 -15.18 -3.34
CA SER A 47 27.13 -14.47 -4.25
C SER A 47 25.79 -15.21 -4.48
N ARG A 48 25.78 -16.56 -4.41
CA ARG A 48 24.56 -17.35 -4.60
C ARG A 48 23.59 -17.24 -3.42
N PHE A 49 24.12 -17.23 -2.20
CA PHE A 49 23.31 -17.01 -0.99
C PHE A 49 22.73 -15.59 -0.96
N THR A 50 23.55 -14.61 -1.33
CA THR A 50 23.12 -13.20 -1.45
C THR A 50 21.97 -13.03 -2.43
N ALA A 51 22.05 -13.65 -3.62
CA ALA A 51 20.97 -13.59 -4.61
C ALA A 51 19.67 -14.26 -4.13
N LEU A 52 19.76 -15.40 -3.43
CA LEU A 52 18.58 -16.07 -2.85
C LEU A 52 17.91 -15.21 -1.78
N LEU A 53 18.69 -14.63 -0.88
CA LEU A 53 18.19 -13.80 0.21
C LEU A 53 17.58 -12.49 -0.31
N ALA A 54 18.26 -11.84 -1.27
CA ALA A 54 17.74 -10.65 -1.94
C ALA A 54 16.41 -10.94 -2.65
N LYS A 55 16.31 -12.08 -3.35
CA LYS A 55 15.07 -12.47 -4.02
C LYS A 55 13.92 -12.76 -3.05
N ALA A 56 14.21 -13.48 -1.95
CA ALA A 56 13.22 -13.74 -0.90
C ALA A 56 12.73 -12.43 -0.26
N TRP A 57 13.65 -11.51 0.05
CA TRP A 57 13.32 -10.21 0.61
C TRP A 57 12.52 -9.33 -0.35
N MET A 58 12.90 -9.28 -1.64
CA MET A 58 12.12 -8.57 -2.65
C MET A 58 10.71 -9.14 -2.76
N GLY A 59 10.54 -10.47 -2.69
CA GLY A 59 9.22 -11.10 -2.68
C GLY A 59 8.33 -10.60 -1.52
N ILE A 60 8.91 -10.50 -0.32
CA ILE A 60 8.22 -9.93 0.85
C ILE A 60 7.89 -8.45 0.59
N GLY A 61 8.84 -7.66 0.08
CA GLY A 61 8.65 -6.25 -0.25
C GLY A 61 7.51 -6.02 -1.25
N HIS A 62 7.34 -6.90 -2.24
CA HIS A 62 6.22 -6.85 -3.17
C HIS A 62 4.87 -7.14 -2.48
N ALA A 63 4.82 -8.13 -1.60
CA ALA A 63 3.61 -8.45 -0.86
C ALA A 63 3.21 -7.31 0.10
N VAL A 64 4.18 -6.77 0.85
CA VAL A 64 3.98 -5.64 1.75
C VAL A 64 3.61 -4.38 0.97
N GLY A 65 4.26 -4.13 -0.17
CA GLY A 65 3.94 -3.02 -1.05
C GLY A 65 2.50 -3.06 -1.56
N ALA A 66 2.03 -4.25 -1.97
CA ALA A 66 0.65 -4.42 -2.42
C ALA A 66 -0.39 -4.15 -1.31
N ILE A 67 -0.06 -4.53 -0.07
CA ILE A 67 -0.90 -4.24 1.10
C ILE A 67 -0.86 -2.74 1.42
N GLN A 68 0.33 -2.14 1.45
CA GLN A 68 0.52 -0.72 1.73
C GLN A 68 -0.20 0.18 0.75
N SER A 69 -0.22 -0.13 -0.55
CA SER A 69 -0.97 0.65 -1.53
C SER A 69 -2.47 0.67 -1.21
N ARG A 70 -3.05 -0.45 -0.78
CA ARG A 70 -4.47 -0.52 -0.40
C ARG A 70 -4.76 0.24 0.89
N ILE A 71 -3.87 0.11 1.88
CA ILE A 71 -3.96 0.84 3.15
C ILE A 71 -3.88 2.34 2.88
N LEU A 72 -2.87 2.78 2.13
CA LEU A 72 -2.66 4.19 1.81
C LEU A 72 -3.89 4.79 1.10
N LEU A 73 -4.46 4.06 0.13
CA LEU A 73 -5.64 4.50 -0.59
C LEU A 73 -6.87 4.58 0.32
N SER A 74 -7.03 3.62 1.24
CA SER A 74 -8.09 3.62 2.25
C SER A 74 -7.94 4.79 3.24
N VAL A 75 -6.71 5.07 3.68
CA VAL A 75 -6.38 6.20 4.56
C VAL A 75 -6.69 7.52 3.85
N ILE A 76 -6.26 7.69 2.60
CA ILE A 76 -6.58 8.88 1.79
C ILE A 76 -8.09 9.03 1.65
N TYR A 77 -8.82 7.96 1.33
CA TYR A 77 -10.27 8.02 1.22
C TYR A 77 -10.94 8.47 2.52
N LEU A 78 -10.51 7.92 3.66
CA LEU A 78 -11.09 8.22 4.96
C LEU A 78 -10.73 9.64 5.44
N PHE A 79 -9.49 10.06 5.28
CA PHE A 79 -9.01 11.33 5.82
C PHE A 79 -9.18 12.53 4.89
N MET A 80 -9.16 12.34 3.57
CA MET A 80 -9.39 13.42 2.60
C MET A 80 -10.82 13.36 2.06
N LEU A 81 -11.21 12.26 1.43
CA LEU A 81 -12.44 12.21 0.64
C LEU A 81 -13.70 12.22 1.50
N THR A 82 -13.68 11.52 2.62
CA THR A 82 -14.83 11.42 3.53
C THR A 82 -15.21 12.77 4.17
N PRO A 83 -14.29 13.55 4.77
CA PRO A 83 -14.67 14.86 5.30
C PRO A 83 -15.09 15.83 4.20
N ILE A 84 -14.48 15.78 3.01
CA ILE A 84 -14.91 16.60 1.86
C ILE A 84 -16.34 16.25 1.45
N ALA A 85 -16.69 14.96 1.38
CA ALA A 85 -18.04 14.51 1.05
C ALA A 85 -19.07 14.91 2.12
N LEU A 86 -18.70 14.83 3.40
CA LEU A 86 -19.54 15.27 4.51
C LEU A 86 -19.74 16.79 4.50
N LEU A 87 -18.68 17.57 4.25
CA LEU A 87 -18.78 19.02 4.06
C LEU A 87 -19.70 19.36 2.88
N ARG A 88 -19.54 18.69 1.74
CA ARG A 88 -20.43 18.86 0.58
C ARG A 88 -21.88 18.53 0.93
N LYS A 89 -22.12 17.46 1.70
CA LYS A 89 -23.46 17.08 2.17
C LYS A 89 -24.03 18.09 3.17
N ALA A 90 -23.21 18.66 4.05
CA ALA A 90 -23.64 19.68 5.00
C ALA A 90 -23.98 21.01 4.31
N ILE A 91 -23.23 21.38 3.27
CA ILE A 91 -23.48 22.58 2.46
C ILE A 91 -24.66 22.37 1.51
N THR A 92 -24.86 21.14 1.00
CA THR A 92 -26.01 20.78 0.17
C THR A 92 -27.19 20.33 1.05
N SER A 93 -28.01 21.30 1.47
CA SER A 93 -29.31 21.11 2.14
C SER A 93 -30.23 20.11 1.37
N PRO A 94 -31.24 19.48 2.01
CA PRO A 94 -31.83 18.21 1.58
C PRO A 94 -32.27 18.24 0.13
N ALA A 95 -31.87 17.20 -0.60
CA ALA A 95 -32.09 17.01 -2.02
C ALA A 95 -33.43 17.60 -2.49
N LYS A 96 -33.38 18.60 -3.36
CA LYS A 96 -34.53 18.94 -4.20
C LYS A 96 -35.01 17.63 -4.81
N LYS A 97 -36.25 17.25 -4.50
CA LYS A 97 -36.87 16.03 -5.03
C LYS A 97 -36.68 16.06 -6.56
N PRO A 98 -36.27 14.94 -7.19
CA PRO A 98 -36.11 14.91 -8.63
C PRO A 98 -37.43 15.28 -9.27
N THR A 99 -37.43 16.35 -10.05
CA THR A 99 -38.60 16.95 -10.71
C THR A 99 -39.28 16.02 -11.72
N TRP A 100 -38.69 14.85 -11.97
CA TRP A 100 -39.24 13.78 -12.82
C TRP A 100 -40.17 12.82 -12.06
N VAL A 101 -40.37 13.00 -10.75
CA VAL A 101 -41.38 12.24 -9.98
C VAL A 101 -42.76 12.93 -10.02
N ASP A 102 -42.84 14.16 -10.54
CA ASP A 102 -44.12 14.86 -10.84
C ASP A 102 -44.61 14.61 -12.27
N VAL A 103 -44.30 13.44 -12.85
CA VAL A 103 -44.87 13.05 -14.15
C VAL A 103 -46.36 12.73 -13.96
N ARG A 104 -47.14 13.81 -13.98
CA ARG A 104 -48.50 13.92 -14.51
C ARG A 104 -49.43 12.80 -14.08
N HIS A 105 -49.99 12.92 -12.86
CA HIS A 105 -51.29 12.35 -12.52
C HIS A 105 -52.43 13.19 -13.13
N GLU A 106 -52.31 13.61 -14.39
CA GLU A 106 -53.51 14.03 -15.12
C GLU A 106 -54.19 12.72 -15.50
N ALA A 107 -55.24 12.36 -14.76
CA ALA A 107 -56.16 11.31 -15.16
C ALA A 107 -56.58 11.62 -16.59
N VAL A 108 -56.05 10.86 -17.54
CA VAL A 108 -56.37 10.97 -18.95
C VAL A 108 -57.89 10.80 -19.04
N ASN A 109 -58.60 11.90 -19.29
CA ASN A 109 -60.04 11.88 -19.37
C ASN A 109 -60.39 11.42 -20.79
N PHE A 110 -60.62 10.11 -20.92
CA PHE A 110 -60.90 9.43 -22.19
C PHE A 110 -62.28 9.79 -22.79
N GLU A 111 -63.03 10.70 -22.18
CA GLU A 111 -64.39 11.06 -22.61
C GLU A 111 -64.46 12.27 -23.57
N GLN A 112 -63.34 12.77 -24.10
CA GLN A 112 -63.39 13.82 -25.13
C GLN A 112 -63.53 13.20 -26.53
N PRO A 113 -64.67 13.40 -27.23
CA PRO A 113 -64.72 13.17 -28.66
C PRO A 113 -63.96 14.32 -29.33
N TRP A 114 -63.01 13.94 -30.18
CA TRP A 114 -62.12 14.75 -31.04
C TRP A 114 -62.58 16.18 -31.37
#